data_AF-A0A257X475-F1
#
_entry.id   AF-A0A257X475-F1
#
_cell.length_a   1.000
_cell.length_b   1.000
_cell.length_c   1.000
_cell.angle_alpha   90.00
_cell.angle_beta   90.00
_cell.angle_gamma   90.00
#
_symmetry.space_group_name_H-M   'P 1'
#
loop_
_entity.id
_entity.type
_entity.pdbx_description
1 polymer ?
#
loop_
_entity_poly.entity_id
_entity_poly.type
_entity_poly.pdbx_seq_one_letter_code
_entity_poly.pdbx_strand_id
1 'polypeptide(L)'
;MSDDISRTSDKNTAGLMAVLLLLPLVYLLSIGPMGFLLEKFHVPMSMRSYVLAFYRPVIWLHNNTPLKQPLEAYARWWSDLAGH
;
A
#
# COMPACT_ATOMS: atom_id res chain seq x y z
N MET A 1 5.86 4.17 41.93
CA MET A 1 6.92 3.74 40.98
C MET A 1 6.50 2.61 40.05
N SER A 2 5.41 1.86 40.32
CA SER A 2 4.82 0.89 39.36
C SER A 2 3.96 1.53 38.26
N ASP A 3 3.40 2.72 38.48
CA ASP A 3 2.45 3.34 37.55
C ASP A 3 3.10 3.87 36.26
N ASP A 4 4.38 4.25 36.31
CA ASP A 4 5.13 4.74 35.14
C ASP A 4 5.50 3.62 34.15
N ILE A 5 5.67 2.39 34.63
CA ILE A 5 6.01 1.24 33.77
C ILE A 5 4.78 0.81 32.95
N SER A 6 3.59 0.77 33.56
CA SER A 6 2.35 0.44 32.84
C SER A 6 2.00 1.50 31.78
N ARG A 7 2.09 2.79 32.12
CA ARG A 7 1.81 3.88 31.14
C ARG A 7 2.73 3.86 29.92
N THR A 8 3.97 3.41 30.06
CA THR A 8 4.92 3.29 28.94
C THR A 8 4.61 2.07 28.07
N SER A 9 4.25 0.93 28.70
CA SER A 9 3.86 -0.29 27.98
C SER A 9 2.58 -0.10 27.15
N ASP A 10 1.58 0.59 27.70
CA ASP A 10 0.30 0.82 27.01
C ASP A 10 0.46 1.73 25.78
N LYS A 11 1.30 2.75 25.88
CA LYS A 11 1.60 3.67 24.75
C LYS A 11 2.34 2.95 23.62
N ASN A 12 3.31 2.11 23.96
CA ASN A 12 4.06 1.33 22.98
C ASN A 12 3.17 0.29 22.30
N THR A 13 2.25 -0.32 23.06
CA THR A 13 1.28 -1.28 22.52
C THR A 13 0.29 -0.60 21.57
N ALA A 14 -0.26 0.55 21.95
CA ALA A 14 -1.17 1.31 21.08
C ALA A 14 -0.48 1.77 19.78
N GLY A 15 0.77 2.26 19.88
CA GLY A 15 1.57 2.63 18.71
C GLY A 15 1.83 1.45 17.79
N LEU A 16 2.18 0.28 18.35
CA LEU A 16 2.42 -0.94 17.58
C LEU A 16 1.14 -1.44 16.89
N MET A 17 0.00 -1.39 17.56
CA MET A 17 -1.30 -1.73 16.97
C MET A 17 -1.68 -0.78 15.82
N ALA A 18 -1.43 0.52 15.98
CA ALA A 18 -1.64 1.49 14.91
C ALA A 18 -0.76 1.19 13.69
N VAL A 19 0.52 0.89 13.90
CA VAL A 19 1.43 0.50 12.80
C VAL A 19 0.95 -0.76 12.10
N LEU A 20 0.55 -1.79 12.85
CA LEU A 20 0.05 -3.05 12.27
C LEU A 20 -1.19 -2.86 11.41
N LEU A 21 -2.07 -1.92 11.76
CA LEU A 21 -3.27 -1.59 10.98
C LEU A 21 -2.99 -0.66 9.80
N LEU A 22 -2.11 0.32 9.99
CA LEU A 22 -1.79 1.32 8.97
C LEU A 22 -0.84 0.77 7.90
N LEU A 23 0.06 -0.14 8.25
CA LEU A 23 1.03 -0.71 7.32
C LEU A 23 0.37 -1.37 6.08
N PRO A 24 -0.63 -2.28 6.22
CA PRO A 24 -1.30 -2.84 5.05
C PRO A 24 -2.08 -1.79 4.26
N LEU A 25 -2.64 -0.78 4.92
CA LEU A 25 -3.35 0.31 4.26
C LEU A 25 -2.40 1.17 3.41
N VAL A 26 -1.26 1.56 3.97
CA VAL A 26 -0.22 2.32 3.28
C VAL A 26 0.36 1.51 2.12
N TYR A 27 0.59 0.21 2.32
CA TYR A 27 1.05 -0.69 1.27
C TYR A 27 0.02 -0.84 0.13
N LEU A 28 -1.28 -0.87 0.44
CA LEU A 28 -2.32 -0.91 -0.58
C LEU A 28 -2.37 0.41 -1.37
N LEU A 29 -2.29 1.54 -0.67
CA LEU A 29 -2.33 2.87 -1.27
C LEU A 29 -1.06 3.20 -2.06
N SER A 30 0.08 2.57 -1.79
CA SER A 30 1.32 2.85 -2.54
C SER A 30 1.30 2.32 -3.99
N ILE A 31 0.34 1.46 -4.38
CA ILE A 31 0.26 0.91 -5.74
C ILE A 31 0.01 1.99 -6.79
N GLY A 32 -0.79 3.02 -6.47
CA GLY A 32 -1.14 4.11 -7.37
C GLY A 32 0.05 5.01 -7.71
N PRO A 33 0.71 5.63 -6.73
CA PRO A 33 1.94 6.40 -6.95
C PRO A 33 3.01 5.57 -7.67
N MET A 34 3.15 4.28 -7.35
CA MET A 34 4.14 3.44 -8.01
C MET A 34 3.79 3.19 -9.49
N GLY A 35 2.52 2.96 -9.81
CA GLY A 35 2.03 2.88 -11.19
C GLY A 35 2.32 4.17 -11.97
N PHE A 36 1.99 5.32 -11.38
CA PHE A 36 2.29 6.63 -11.94
C PHE A 36 3.80 6.83 -12.21
N LEU A 37 4.66 6.44 -11.26
CA LEU A 37 6.12 6.54 -11.45
C LEU A 37 6.61 5.64 -12.59
N LEU A 38 6.10 4.41 -12.67
CA LEU A 38 6.47 3.47 -13.73
C LEU A 38 6.10 4.00 -15.12
N GLU A 39 4.89 4.56 -15.26
CA GLU A 39 4.38 5.12 -16.50
C GLU A 39 5.12 6.41 -16.88
N LYS A 40 5.23 7.36 -15.95
CA LYS A 40 5.81 8.69 -16.22
C LYS A 40 7.31 8.62 -16.53
N PHE A 41 8.06 7.77 -15.83
CA PHE A 41 9.52 7.70 -15.98
C PHE A 41 10.00 6.63 -16.97
N HIS A 42 9.10 5.98 -17.72
CA HIS A 42 9.44 4.96 -18.72
C HIS A 42 10.42 3.91 -18.16
N VAL A 43 10.11 3.43 -16.95
CA VAL A 43 11.03 2.61 -16.16
C VAL A 43 11.31 1.27 -16.87
N PRO A 44 12.56 0.73 -16.82
CA PRO A 44 12.92 -0.51 -17.49
C PRO A 44 11.99 -1.68 -17.14
N MET A 45 11.76 -2.56 -18.13
CA MET A 45 10.86 -3.72 -17.99
C MET A 45 11.27 -4.64 -16.82
N SER A 46 12.57 -4.79 -16.56
CA SER A 46 13.08 -5.57 -15.42
C SER A 46 12.57 -5.04 -14.08
N MET A 47 12.51 -3.72 -13.90
CA MET A 47 11.99 -3.08 -12.70
C MET A 47 10.47 -3.26 -12.58
N ARG A 48 9.75 -3.20 -13.70
CA ARG A 48 8.30 -3.47 -13.73
C ARG A 48 7.97 -4.88 -13.23
N SER A 49 8.78 -5.88 -13.58
CA SER A 49 8.62 -7.25 -13.08
C SER A 49 8.79 -7.34 -11.56
N TYR A 50 9.75 -6.63 -10.98
CA TYR A 50 9.93 -6.59 -9.52
C TYR A 50 8.77 -5.89 -8.83
N VAL A 51 8.24 -4.80 -9.40
CA VAL A 51 7.07 -4.10 -8.85
C VAL A 51 5.83 -4.99 -8.89
N LEU A 52 5.58 -5.68 -10.01
CA LEU A 52 4.49 -6.66 -10.11
C LEU A 52 4.63 -7.78 -9.09
N ALA A 53 5.85 -8.30 -8.88
CA ALA A 53 6.14 -9.32 -7.88
C ALA A 53 5.86 -8.81 -6.45
N PHE A 54 6.28 -7.59 -6.14
CA PHE A 54 6.08 -6.95 -4.84
C PHE A 54 4.60 -6.73 -4.53
N TYR A 55 3.78 -6.35 -5.52
CA TYR A 55 2.34 -6.11 -5.37
C TYR A 55 1.46 -7.35 -5.64
N ARG A 56 2.02 -8.56 -5.76
CA ARG A 56 1.23 -9.80 -5.91
C ARG A 56 0.12 -9.98 -4.88
N PRO A 57 0.31 -9.67 -3.58
CA PRO A 57 -0.77 -9.73 -2.60
C PRO A 57 -1.94 -8.81 -2.95
N VAL A 58 -1.67 -7.59 -3.42
CA VAL A 58 -2.71 -6.64 -3.85
C VAL A 58 -3.43 -7.14 -5.10
N ILE A 59 -2.69 -7.71 -6.06
CA ILE A 59 -3.26 -8.33 -7.26
C ILE A 59 -4.17 -9.50 -6.88
N TRP A 60 -3.76 -10.31 -5.92
CA TRP A 60 -4.60 -11.39 -5.39
C TRP A 60 -5.87 -10.84 -4.75
N LEU A 61 -5.76 -9.78 -3.94
CA LEU A 61 -6.91 -9.14 -3.29
C LEU A 61 -7.90 -8.59 -4.32
N HIS A 62 -7.40 -7.90 -5.34
CA HIS A 62 -8.18 -7.40 -6.47
C HIS A 62 -8.95 -8.52 -7.19
N ASN A 63 -8.34 -9.70 -7.35
CA ASN A 63 -8.94 -10.80 -8.10
C ASN A 63 -9.89 -11.68 -7.28
N ASN A 64 -9.71 -11.73 -5.96
CA ASN A 64 -10.42 -12.70 -5.10
C ASN A 64 -11.40 -12.05 -4.12
N THR A 65 -11.52 -10.72 -4.11
CA THR A 65 -12.42 -10.00 -3.20
C THR A 65 -13.29 -8.97 -3.92
N PRO A 66 -14.39 -8.51 -3.29
CA PRO A 66 -15.21 -7.41 -3.83
C PRO A 66 -14.47 -6.07 -3.97
N LEU A 67 -13.22 -5.98 -3.52
CA LEU A 67 -12.40 -4.76 -3.62
C LEU A 67 -11.88 -4.49 -5.04
N LYS A 68 -12.22 -5.34 -6.02
CA LYS A 68 -11.86 -5.16 -7.43
C LYS A 68 -12.20 -3.75 -7.94
N GLN A 69 -13.49 -3.39 -7.91
CA GLN A 69 -13.96 -2.10 -8.44
C GLN A 69 -13.31 -0.88 -7.77
N PRO A 70 -13.24 -0.77 -6.43
CA PRO A 70 -12.59 0.38 -5.81
C PRO A 70 -11.09 0.43 -6.11
N LEU A 71 -10.39 -0.71 -6.19
CA LEU A 71 -8.97 -0.74 -6.56
C LEU A 71 -8.74 -0.33 -8.02
N GLU A 72 -9.60 -0.76 -8.95
CA GLU A 72 -9.53 -0.34 -10.35
C GLU A 72 -9.82 1.16 -10.52
N ALA A 73 -10.78 1.70 -9.77
CA ALA A 73 -11.07 3.14 -9.80
C ALA A 73 -9.89 3.96 -9.25
N TYR A 74 -9.29 3.49 -8.15
CA TYR A 74 -8.10 4.11 -7.58
C TYR A 74 -6.91 4.08 -8.52
N ALA A 75 -6.61 2.92 -9.13
CA ALA A 75 -5.52 2.77 -10.08
C ALA A 75 -5.74 3.63 -11.34
N ARG A 76 -6.97 3.65 -11.88
CA ARG A 76 -7.32 4.50 -13.03
C ARG A 76 -7.09 5.98 -12.76
N TRP A 77 -7.52 6.47 -11.60
CA TRP A 77 -7.28 7.87 -11.23
C TRP A 77 -5.79 8.26 -11.28
N TRP A 78 -4.89 7.35 -10.92
CA TRP A 78 -3.44 7.57 -11.04
C TRP A 78 -2.92 7.50 -12.48
N SER A 79 -3.43 6.57 -13.30
CA SER A 79 -3.08 6.49 -14.72
C SER A 79 -3.56 7.72 -15.50
N ASP A 80 -4.76 8.22 -15.23
CA ASP A 80 -5.28 9.46 -15.80
C ASP A 80 -4.36 10.65 -15.45
N LEU A 81 -3.84 10.68 -14.21
CA LEU A 81 -2.86 11.69 -13.77
C LEU A 81 -1.51 11.56 -14.48
N ALA A 82 -1.12 10.34 -14.87
CA ALA A 82 0.12 10.08 -15.61
C ALA A 82 0.04 10.53 -17.08
N GLY A 83 -1.17 10.80 -17.59
CA GLY A 83 -1.41 11.29 -18.95
C GLY A 83 -1.85 10.19 -19.94
N HIS A 84 -2.45 9.11 -19.44
CA HIS A 84 -3.05 8.04 -20.24
C HIS A 84 -4.59 8.09 -20.24
#